data_AF-A0A0U5IHX5-F1
#
_entry.id   AF-A0A0U5IHX5-F1
#
_cell.length_a   1.000
_cell.length_b   1.000
_cell.length_c   1.000
_cell.angle_alpha   90.00
_cell.angle_beta   90.00
_cell.angle_gamma   90.00
#
_symmetry.space_group_name_H-M   'P 1'
#
loop_
_entity.id
_entity.type
_entity.pdbx_description
1 polymer ?
#
loop_
_entity_poly.entity_id
_entity_poly.type
_entity_poly.pdbx_seq_one_letter_code
_entity_poly.pdbx_strand_id
1 'polypeptide(L)'
;MSGDFERELTKRIWTDDAFAARVERDPVEALKSMGVEVPSGVTVKVVVQRRDTIYFTIPPAREPRAPTPTAPLNQFDLWSSAGLFVWVVPVAAKFKLLALRNAARTEDRS
;
A
#
# COMPACT_ATOMS: atom_id res chain seq x y z
N MET A 1 12.60 -20.25 5.98
CA MET A 1 12.71 -19.21 4.93
C MET A 1 13.69 -18.18 5.45
N SER A 2 14.83 -18.02 4.78
CA SER A 2 15.94 -17.18 5.21
C SER A 2 15.51 -15.71 5.19
N GLY A 3 15.48 -15.06 6.36
CA GLY A 3 15.26 -13.60 6.48
C GLY A 3 16.35 -12.73 5.84
N ASP A 4 17.22 -13.33 5.03
CA ASP A 4 18.29 -12.68 4.29
C ASP A 4 17.72 -11.89 3.11
N PHE A 5 16.67 -12.38 2.44
CA PHE A 5 16.07 -11.66 1.32
C PHE A 5 15.43 -10.34 1.79
N GLU A 6 14.56 -10.38 2.79
CA GLU A 6 13.87 -9.19 3.29
C GLU A 6 14.88 -8.17 3.85
N ARG A 7 15.94 -8.65 4.51
CA ARG A 7 17.03 -7.81 5.01
C ARG A 7 17.80 -7.15 3.88
N GLU A 8 18.23 -7.90 2.87
CA GLU A 8 18.99 -7.36 1.75
C GLU A 8 18.14 -6.43 0.88
N LEU A 9 16.87 -6.76 0.65
CA LEU A 9 15.93 -5.87 -0.05
C LEU A 9 15.77 -4.56 0.70
N THR A 10 15.53 -4.63 2.02
CA THR A 10 15.41 -3.43 2.86
C THR A 10 16.68 -2.61 2.81
N LYS A 11 17.85 -3.23 3.03
CA LYS A 11 19.13 -2.56 2.99
C LYS A 11 19.34 -1.85 1.64
N ARG A 12 19.16 -2.57 0.53
CA ARG A 12 19.37 -2.04 -0.82
C ARG A 12 18.44 -0.86 -1.12
N ILE A 13 17.15 -0.95 -0.77
CA ILE A 13 16.20 0.15 -0.94
C ILE A 13 16.67 1.43 -0.21
N TRP A 14 17.30 1.31 0.96
CA TRP A 14 17.73 2.47 1.74
C TRP A 14 19.17 2.93 1.46
N THR A 15 19.95 2.20 0.67
CA THR A 15 21.33 2.56 0.31
C THR A 15 21.54 2.84 -1.18
N ASP A 16 20.55 2.54 -2.03
CA ASP A 16 20.60 2.71 -3.48
C ASP A 16 19.30 3.35 -3.97
N ASP A 17 19.31 4.67 -4.10
CA ASP A 17 18.14 5.47 -4.52
C ASP A 17 17.64 5.09 -5.92
N ALA A 18 18.54 4.71 -6.82
CA ALA A 18 18.18 4.29 -8.17
C ALA A 18 17.42 2.96 -8.13
N PHE A 19 17.86 2.02 -7.28
CA PHE A 19 17.13 0.78 -7.04
C PHE A 19 15.79 1.04 -6.34
N ALA A 20 15.73 1.94 -5.36
CA ALA A 20 14.48 2.31 -4.68
C ALA A 20 13.44 2.88 -5.67
N ALA A 21 13.85 3.78 -6.55
CA ALA A 21 12.99 4.29 -7.62
C ALA A 21 12.58 3.20 -8.62
N ARG A 22 13.50 2.27 -8.94
CA ARG A 22 13.22 1.16 -9.86
C ARG A 22 12.22 0.19 -9.26
N VAL A 23 12.34 -0.21 -7.99
CA VAL A 23 11.45 -1.20 -7.39
C VAL A 23 10.02 -0.69 -7.29
N GLU A 24 9.80 0.60 -7.06
CA GLU A 24 8.45 1.19 -7.05
C GLU A 24 7.84 1.30 -8.47
N ARG A 25 8.66 1.47 -9.52
CA ARG A 25 8.20 1.59 -10.91
C ARG A 25 8.05 0.25 -11.63
N ASP A 26 9.03 -0.64 -11.46
CA ASP A 26 9.16 -1.92 -12.13
C ASP A 26 9.68 -2.97 -11.13
N PRO A 27 8.79 -3.44 -10.22
CA PRO A 27 9.17 -4.36 -9.18
C PRO A 27 9.61 -5.72 -9.72
N VAL A 28 9.08 -6.16 -10.86
CA VAL A 28 9.42 -7.46 -11.45
C VAL A 28 10.89 -7.47 -11.85
N GLU A 29 11.35 -6.48 -12.63
CA GLU A 29 12.75 -6.41 -13.04
C GLU A 29 13.69 -6.10 -11.86
N ALA A 30 13.25 -5.30 -10.90
CA ALA A 30 14.03 -5.02 -9.70
C ALA A 30 14.26 -6.29 -8.86
N LEU A 31 13.22 -7.07 -8.60
CA LEU A 31 13.30 -8.34 -7.85
C LEU A 31 14.12 -9.39 -8.62
N LYS A 32 13.98 -9.44 -9.94
CA LYS A 32 14.79 -10.31 -10.81
C LYS A 32 16.28 -10.00 -10.70
N SER A 33 16.66 -8.73 -10.57
CA SER A 33 18.06 -8.32 -10.35
C SER A 33 18.63 -8.76 -8.99
N MET A 34 17.78 -9.26 -8.10
CA MET A 34 18.13 -9.87 -6.82
C MET A 34 18.00 -11.41 -6.84
N GLY A 35 17.74 -12.01 -8.00
CA GLY A 35 17.54 -13.46 -8.13
C GLY A 35 16.14 -13.94 -7.75
N VAL A 36 15.17 -13.04 -7.61
CA VAL A 36 13.77 -13.38 -7.28
C VAL A 36 12.90 -13.24 -8.52
N GLU A 37 12.33 -14.36 -8.96
CA GLU A 37 11.40 -14.38 -10.08
C GLU A 37 9.95 -14.24 -9.59
N VAL A 38 9.20 -13.34 -10.23
CA VAL A 38 7.77 -13.20 -9.99
C VAL A 38 7.01 -14.21 -10.86
N PRO A 39 6.16 -15.07 -10.29
CA PRO A 39 5.38 -16.04 -11.06
C PRO A 39 4.48 -15.37 -12.12
N SER A 40 4.21 -16.09 -13.21
CA SER A 40 3.30 -15.61 -14.24
C SER A 40 1.89 -15.37 -13.70
N GLY A 41 1.24 -14.31 -14.19
CA GLY A 41 -0.10 -13.91 -13.75
C GLY A 41 -0.15 -13.17 -12.40
N VAL A 42 0.97 -13.03 -11.69
CA VAL A 42 1.04 -12.25 -10.45
C VAL A 42 1.45 -10.81 -10.76
N THR A 43 0.61 -9.85 -10.38
CA THR A 43 0.96 -8.43 -10.42
C THR A 43 1.54 -8.03 -9.06
N VAL A 44 2.74 -7.47 -9.06
CA VAL A 44 3.41 -6.98 -7.85
C VAL A 44 3.40 -5.47 -7.86
N LYS A 45 3.03 -4.86 -6.74
CA LYS A 45 3.22 -3.44 -6.46
C LYS A 45 4.02 -3.31 -5.19
N VAL A 46 5.18 -2.65 -5.28
CA VAL A 46 6.01 -2.32 -4.12
C VAL A 46 5.79 -0.86 -3.78
N VAL A 47 5.60 -0.58 -2.49
CA VAL A 47 5.48 0.76 -1.95
C VAL A 47 6.49 0.88 -0.82
N VAL A 48 7.46 1.79 -0.96
CA VAL A 48 8.45 2.02 0.10
C VAL A 48 7.81 2.93 1.14
N GLN A 49 7.64 2.41 2.36
CA GLN A 49 7.07 3.17 3.48
C GLN A 49 8.05 4.24 3.97
N ARG A 50 7.67 5.50 3.82
CA ARG A 50 8.42 6.69 4.24
C ARG A 50 7.76 7.32 5.45
N ARG A 51 8.57 7.98 6.29
CA ARG A 51 8.14 8.50 7.60
C ARG A 51 7.23 9.74 7.50
N ASP A 52 7.19 10.36 6.34
CA ASP A 52 6.46 11.58 6.02
C ASP A 52 5.23 11.33 5.13
N THR A 53 5.02 10.08 4.71
CA THR A 53 3.94 9.72 3.77
C THR A 53 2.79 9.01 4.48
N ILE A 54 1.57 9.45 4.18
CA ILE A 54 0.32 8.74 4.51
C ILE A 54 -0.05 7.86 3.32
N TYR A 55 -0.24 6.56 3.56
CA TYR A 55 -0.68 5.61 2.53
C TYR A 55 -2.15 5.28 2.75
N PHE A 56 -2.96 5.47 1.71
CA PHE A 56 -4.36 5.10 1.69
C PHE A 56 -4.63 4.19 0.49
N THR A 57 -5.41 3.12 0.72
CA THR A 57 -6.00 2.34 -0.37
C THR A 57 -7.47 2.65 -0.45
N ILE A 58 -7.95 2.84 -1.68
CA ILE A 58 -9.37 2.98 -1.99
C ILE A 58 -9.78 1.63 -2.62
N PRO A 59 -10.73 0.91 -2.03
CA PRO A 59 -11.22 -0.34 -2.56
C PRO A 59 -11.92 -0.09 -3.91
N PRO A 60 -12.06 -1.13 -4.73
CA PRO A 60 -12.82 -1.02 -5.96
C PRO A 60 -14.24 -0.53 -5.67
N ALA A 61 -14.69 0.45 -6.47
CA ALA A 61 -16.06 0.94 -6.38
C ALA A 61 -17.02 -0.23 -6.61
N ARG A 62 -18.04 -0.34 -5.76
CA ARG A 62 -19.15 -1.25 -5.99
C ARG A 62 -20.25 -0.55 -6.75
N GLU A 63 -20.81 -1.24 -7.73
CA GLU A 63 -22.07 -0.81 -8.29
C GLU A 63 -23.18 -0.87 -7.23
N PRO A 64 -24.16 0.05 -7.23
CA PRO A 64 -25.21 0.13 -6.22
C PRO A 64 -26.03 -1.15 -6.01
N ARG A 65 -26.02 -2.07 -6.99
CA ARG A 65 -26.75 -3.34 -6.96
C ARG A 65 -25.85 -4.57 -6.99
N ALA A 66 -24.54 -4.40 -6.83
CA ALA A 66 -23.63 -5.52 -6.75
C ALA A 66 -23.96 -6.37 -5.51
N PRO A 67 -24.03 -7.71 -5.63
CA PRO A 67 -24.26 -8.58 -4.48
C PRO A 67 -23.17 -8.38 -3.43
N THR A 68 -23.54 -8.50 -2.16
CA THR A 68 -22.57 -8.52 -1.06
C THR A 68 -21.62 -9.71 -1.26
N PRO A 69 -20.30 -9.49 -1.37
CA PRO A 69 -19.32 -10.55 -1.45
C PRO A 69 -19.41 -11.42 -0.21
N THR A 70 -19.34 -12.72 -0.43
CA THR A 70 -19.37 -13.73 0.61
C THR A 70 -18.02 -13.90 1.32
N ALA A 71 -16.97 -13.24 0.81
CA ALA A 71 -15.63 -13.20 1.38
C ALA A 71 -14.95 -11.85 1.08
N PRO A 72 -13.93 -11.44 1.86
CA PRO A 72 -13.06 -10.32 1.51
C PRO A 72 -12.48 -10.48 0.09
N LEU A 73 -12.47 -9.42 -0.71
CA LEU A 73 -11.90 -9.46 -2.07
C LEU A 73 -10.36 -9.49 -2.00
N ASN A 74 -9.77 -8.90 -0.96
CA ASN A 74 -8.36 -8.99 -0.61
C ASN A 74 -8.12 -8.80 0.91
N GLN A 75 -6.88 -8.97 1.37
CA GLN A 75 -6.51 -8.78 2.78
C GLN A 75 -6.67 -7.33 3.27
N PHE A 76 -6.61 -6.32 2.39
CA PHE A 76 -6.88 -4.93 2.77
C PHE A 76 -8.33 -4.74 3.21
N ASP A 77 -9.29 -5.46 2.63
CA ASP A 77 -10.70 -5.33 3.03
C ASP A 77 -10.92 -5.68 4.51
N LEU A 78 -10.10 -6.57 5.08
CA LEU A 78 -10.12 -6.91 6.51
C LEU A 78 -9.71 -5.74 7.41
N TRP A 79 -8.85 -4.85 6.93
CA TRP A 79 -8.34 -3.70 7.68
C TRP A 79 -9.08 -2.41 7.35
N SER A 80 -10.13 -2.49 6.54
CA SER A 80 -10.87 -1.32 6.09
C SER A 80 -11.63 -0.66 7.25
N SER A 81 -11.48 0.65 7.40
CA SER A 81 -12.31 1.45 8.29
C SER A 81 -13.65 1.74 7.62
N ALA A 82 -14.74 1.51 8.34
CA ALA A 82 -16.12 1.66 7.85
C ALA A 82 -16.40 0.91 6.53
N GLY A 83 -15.66 -0.16 6.25
CA GLY A 83 -15.81 -0.96 5.03
C GLY A 83 -15.25 -0.31 3.76
N LEU A 84 -14.49 0.78 3.87
CA LEU A 84 -14.09 1.59 2.70
C LEU A 84 -12.61 1.96 2.60
N PHE A 85 -11.78 1.92 3.66
CA PHE A 85 -10.38 2.42 3.52
C PHE A 85 -9.38 1.72 4.43
N VAL A 86 -8.20 1.35 3.91
CA VAL A 86 -7.04 0.99 4.75
C VAL A 86 -6.04 2.13 4.79
N TRP A 87 -5.52 2.39 5.99
CA TRP A 87 -4.55 3.45 6.25
C TRP A 87 -3.30 2.84 6.86
N VAL A 88 -2.15 3.10 6.24
CA VAL A 88 -0.84 2.86 6.86
C VAL A 88 -0.21 4.22 7.07
N VAL A 89 -0.06 4.61 8.34
CA VAL A 89 0.48 5.93 8.71
C VAL A 89 1.56 5.81 9.78
N PRO A 90 2.56 6.69 9.76
CA PRO A 90 3.41 6.92 10.93
C PRO A 90 2.54 7.27 12.14
N VAL A 91 2.85 6.74 13.32
CA VAL A 91 2.09 7.00 14.56
C VAL A 91 1.95 8.51 14.82
N ALA A 92 3.00 9.28 14.55
CA ALA A 92 3.00 10.74 14.68
C ALA A 92 2.03 11.44 13.70
N ALA A 93 1.71 10.85 12.56
CA ALA A 93 0.81 11.42 11.57
C ALA A 93 -0.68 11.12 11.84
N LYS A 94 -1.00 10.27 12.82
CA LYS A 94 -2.39 9.90 13.17
C LYS A 94 -3.28 11.11 13.47
N PHE A 95 -2.74 12.17 14.07
CA PHE A 95 -3.48 13.40 14.34
C PHE A 95 -3.80 14.20 13.06
N LYS A 96 -2.90 14.20 12.07
CA LYS A 96 -3.13 14.85 10.77
C LYS A 96 -4.23 14.16 9.97
N LEU A 97 -4.38 12.84 10.15
CA LEU A 97 -5.43 12.05 9.52
C LEU A 97 -6.83 12.45 10.02
N LEU A 98 -6.98 12.73 11.30
CA LEU A 98 -8.23 13.29 11.85
C LEU A 98 -8.54 14.66 11.24
N ALA A 99 -7.53 15.51 11.07
CA ALA A 99 -7.69 16.81 10.42
C ALA A 99 -8.17 16.66 8.96
N LEU A 100 -7.53 15.79 8.17
CA LEU A 100 -7.96 15.50 6.79
C LEU A 100 -9.40 15.01 6.71
N ARG A 101 -9.79 14.07 7.58
CA ARG A 101 -11.17 13.55 7.62
C ARG A 101 -12.18 14.61 8.01
N ASN A 102 -11.81 15.53 8.89
CA ASN A 102 -12.68 16.62 9.31
C ASN A 102 -12.81 17.70 8.23
N ALA A 103 -11.73 18.01 7.50
CA ALA A 103 -11.75 18.94 6.37
C ALA A 103 -12.74 18.48 5.30
N ALA A 104 -12.65 17.21 4.86
CA ALA A 104 -13.54 16.63 3.86
C ALA A 104 -15.03 16.65 4.28
N ARG A 105 -15.33 16.50 5.58
CA ARG A 105 -16.71 16.57 6.10
C ARG A 105 -17.27 17.98 6.20
N THR A 106 -16.39 18.98 6.24
CA THR A 106 -16.79 20.39 6.35
C THR A 106 -17.17 20.95 4.98
N GLU A 107 -16.45 20.53 3.93
CA GLU A 107 -16.78 20.86 2.54
C GLU A 107 -18.16 20.32 2.12
N ASP A 108 -18.54 19.11 2.55
CA ASP A 108 -19.86 18.52 2.25
C ASP A 108 -21.05 19.25 2.92
N ARG A 109 -20.78 20.18 3.86
CA ARG A 109 -21.80 20.96 4.60
C ARG A 109 -21.83 22.43 4.19
N SER A 110 -21.01 22.84 3.22
CA SER A 110 -20.88 24.21 2.69
C SER A 110 -21.63 24.34 1.37
#